data_AF-A0A375FZA1-F1
#
_entry.id   AF-A0A375FZA1-F1
#
_cell.length_a   1.000
_cell.length_b   1.000
_cell.length_c   1.000
_cell.angle_alpha   90.00
_cell.angle_beta   90.00
_cell.angle_gamma   90.00
#
_symmetry.space_group_name_H-M   'P 1'
#
loop_
_entity.id
_entity.type
_entity.pdbx_description
1 polymer ?
#
loop_
_entity_poly.entity_id
_entity_poly.type
_entity_poly.pdbx_seq_one_letter_code
_entity_poly.pdbx_strand_id
1 'polypeptide(L)'
;MLYVRANGLAEARLGVVVGKKFAPRAAERNLVKRMARELFRQRREQLSGRDVLLRLQAKFPRAEFATRTAVRQACAAEIASLLEVAAKPLPPPPAPNPAPPAPPPASAPQSQPPGL
;
A
#
# COMPACT_ATOMS: atom_id res chain seq x y z
N MET A 1 2.43 -9.29 -10.86
CA MET A 1 1.54 -9.70 -9.76
C MET A 1 1.65 -8.72 -8.61
N LEU A 2 0.55 -8.49 -7.90
CA LEU A 2 0.46 -7.58 -6.77
C LEU A 2 -0.23 -8.26 -5.59
N TYR A 3 0.32 -8.11 -4.40
CA TYR A 3 -0.32 -8.52 -3.15
C TYR A 3 -0.58 -7.28 -2.31
N VAL A 4 -1.76 -7.21 -1.70
CA VAL A 4 -2.16 -6.11 -0.81
C VAL A 4 -2.65 -6.71 0.49
N ARG A 5 -2.19 -6.16 1.61
CA ARG A 5 -2.62 -6.55 2.95
C ARG A 5 -2.90 -5.29 3.78
N ALA A 6 -3.95 -5.31 4.60
CA ALA A 6 -4.16 -4.25 5.59
C ALA A 6 -3.15 -4.43 6.74
N ASN A 7 -2.41 -3.37 7.06
CA ASN A 7 -1.42 -3.34 8.13
C ASN A 7 -1.93 -2.60 9.38
N GLY A 8 -3.09 -1.93 9.31
CA GLY A 8 -3.67 -1.19 10.44
C GLY A 8 -2.82 -0.01 10.94
N LEU A 9 -1.74 0.33 10.24
CA LEU A 9 -0.83 1.44 10.54
C LEU A 9 -1.16 2.65 9.67
N ALA A 10 -0.93 3.87 10.16
CA ALA A 10 -1.14 5.09 9.37
C ALA A 10 -0.27 5.16 8.10
N GLU A 11 0.81 4.38 8.02
CA GLU A 11 1.76 4.41 6.93
C GLU A 11 1.58 3.25 5.94
N ALA A 12 1.58 3.58 4.65
CA ALA A 12 1.58 2.60 3.56
C ALA A 12 3.00 2.09 3.30
N ARG A 13 3.20 0.76 3.21
CA ARG A 13 4.51 0.16 2.89
C ARG A 13 4.51 -0.47 1.50
N LEU A 14 5.60 -0.31 0.77
CA LEU A 14 5.79 -0.92 -0.55
C LEU A 14 7.01 -1.85 -0.55
N GLY A 15 6.78 -3.12 -0.84
CA GLY A 15 7.80 -4.10 -1.19
C GLY A 15 7.85 -4.29 -2.71
N VAL A 16 9.04 -4.22 -3.32
CA VAL A 16 9.22 -4.49 -4.76
C VAL A 16 10.21 -5.63 -4.94
N VAL A 17 9.73 -6.75 -5.48
CA VAL A 17 10.50 -7.97 -5.72
C VAL A 17 10.80 -8.10 -7.21
N VAL A 18 12.06 -7.87 -7.58
CA VAL A 18 12.55 -8.00 -8.96
C VAL A 18 13.60 -9.11 -9.04
N GLY A 19 13.23 -10.26 -9.58
CA GLY A 19 14.14 -11.39 -9.75
C GLY A 19 15.17 -11.16 -10.86
N LYS A 20 16.40 -11.63 -10.64
CA LYS A 20 17.49 -11.59 -11.65
C LYS A 20 17.10 -12.33 -12.95
N LYS A 21 16.24 -13.36 -12.85
CA LYS A 21 15.71 -14.13 -13.99
C LYS A 21 14.84 -13.29 -14.95
N PHE A 22 14.25 -12.19 -14.45
CA PHE A 22 13.30 -11.37 -15.20
C PHE A 22 13.95 -10.11 -15.80
N ALA A 23 14.90 -9.52 -15.08
CA ALA A 23 15.70 -8.41 -15.55
C ALA A 23 17.19 -8.70 -15.28
N PRO A 24 17.93 -9.23 -16.28
CA PRO A 24 19.32 -9.63 -16.08
C PRO A 24 20.24 -8.42 -15.81
N ARG A 25 19.88 -7.22 -16.29
CA ARG A 25 20.67 -6.00 -16.07
C ARG A 25 20.24 -5.27 -14.79
N ALA A 26 21.22 -4.82 -14.01
CA ALA A 26 20.99 -4.03 -12.80
C ALA A 26 20.21 -2.73 -13.08
N ALA A 27 20.50 -2.07 -14.20
CA ALA A 27 19.80 -0.85 -14.61
C ALA A 27 18.29 -1.06 -14.82
N GLU A 28 17.88 -2.20 -15.38
CA GLU A 28 16.46 -2.53 -15.60
C GLU A 28 15.78 -2.81 -14.26
N ARG A 29 16.43 -3.56 -13.36
CA ARG A 29 15.93 -3.80 -11.99
C ARG A 29 15.77 -2.50 -11.20
N ASN A 30 16.74 -1.60 -11.29
CA ASN A 30 16.71 -0.32 -10.58
C ASN A 30 15.65 0.62 -11.15
N LEU A 31 15.43 0.58 -12.47
CA LEU A 31 14.35 1.32 -13.09
C LEU A 31 12.98 0.84 -12.60
N VAL A 32 12.71 -0.47 -12.63
CA VAL A 32 11.43 -1.03 -12.13
C VAL A 32 11.20 -0.64 -10.67
N LYS A 33 12.23 -0.75 -9.83
CA LYS A 33 12.16 -0.30 -8.43
C LYS A 33 11.88 1.20 -8.30
N ARG A 34 12.48 2.06 -9.15
CA ARG A 34 12.21 3.50 -9.15
C ARG A 34 10.78 3.82 -9.58
N MET A 35 10.34 3.29 -10.73
CA MET A 35 8.99 3.52 -11.26
C MET A 35 7.92 3.06 -10.27
N ALA A 36 8.07 1.87 -9.69
CA ALA A 36 7.14 1.37 -8.68
C ALA A 36 7.06 2.29 -7.46
N ARG A 37 8.20 2.80 -6.98
CA ARG A 37 8.25 3.73 -5.83
C ARG A 37 7.65 5.09 -6.17
N GLU A 38 7.87 5.61 -7.36
CA GLU A 38 7.29 6.90 -7.79
C GLU A 38 5.76 6.81 -7.93
N LEU A 39 5.27 5.77 -8.61
CA LEU A 39 3.83 5.53 -8.77
C LEU A 39 3.14 5.28 -7.43
N PHE A 40 3.80 4.58 -6.51
CA PHE A 40 3.30 4.38 -5.16
C PHE A 40 3.32 5.67 -4.35
N ARG A 41 4.33 6.52 -4.49
CA ARG A 41 4.41 7.81 -3.79
C ARG A 41 3.22 8.70 -4.13
N GLN A 42 2.82 8.74 -5.40
CA GLN A 42 1.64 9.49 -5.85
C GLN A 42 0.32 8.96 -5.28
N ARG A 43 0.28 7.66 -4.94
CA ARG A 43 -0.92 6.98 -4.42
C ARG A 43 -0.83 6.66 -2.92
N ARG A 44 0.21 7.15 -2.22
CA ARG A 44 0.50 6.82 -0.82
C ARG A 44 -0.64 7.22 0.11
N GLU A 45 -1.27 8.38 -0.14
CA GLU A 45 -2.41 8.85 0.64
C GLU A 45 -3.60 7.90 0.54
N GLN A 46 -3.88 7.40 -0.66
CA GLN A 46 -4.97 6.46 -0.94
C GLN A 46 -4.70 5.03 -0.41
N LEU A 47 -3.42 4.70 -0.21
CA LEU A 47 -2.94 3.39 0.25
C LEU A 47 -2.55 3.38 1.73
N SER A 48 -2.77 4.48 2.47
CA SER A 48 -2.54 4.55 3.91
C SER A 48 -3.27 3.39 4.62
N GLY A 49 -2.62 2.74 5.60
CA GLY A 49 -3.18 1.52 6.21
C GLY A 49 -2.74 0.20 5.60
N ARG A 50 -1.96 0.17 4.51
CA ARG A 50 -1.76 -1.05 3.71
C ARG A 50 -0.29 -1.37 3.38
N ASP A 51 0.02 -2.66 3.35
CA ASP A 51 1.24 -3.21 2.79
C ASP A 51 0.98 -3.70 1.36
N VAL A 52 1.79 -3.21 0.42
CA VAL A 52 1.71 -3.57 -1.00
C VAL A 52 3.00 -4.26 -1.41
N LEU A 53 2.90 -5.49 -1.93
CA LEU A 53 4.03 -6.26 -2.44
C LEU A 53 3.90 -6.48 -3.95
N LEU A 54 4.74 -5.80 -4.71
CA LEU A 54 4.82 -5.92 -6.16
C LEU A 54 5.87 -6.96 -6.55
N ARG A 55 5.45 -8.04 -7.21
CA ARG A 55 6.35 -9.08 -7.73
C ARG A 55 6.38 -9.05 -9.26
N LEU A 56 7.57 -8.84 -9.81
CA LEU A 56 7.80 -9.00 -11.25
C LEU A 56 7.82 -10.49 -11.60
N GLN A 57 6.90 -10.91 -12.47
CA GLN A 57 6.79 -12.28 -12.98
C GLN A 57 7.05 -12.39 -14.50
N ALA A 58 7.05 -11.26 -15.21
CA ALA A 58 7.35 -11.23 -16.64
C ALA A 58 8.84 -10.93 -16.85
N LYS A 59 9.48 -11.66 -17.79
CA LYS A 59 10.82 -11.29 -18.27
C LYS A 59 10.69 -9.98 -19.03
N PHE A 60 11.69 -9.11 -18.88
CA PHE A 60 11.78 -7.89 -19.68
C PHE A 60 11.85 -8.32 -21.16
N PRO A 61 10.80 -8.09 -21.97
CA PRO A 61 10.70 -8.58 -23.34
C PRO A 61 11.56 -7.73 -24.27
N ARG A 62 12.85 -7.63 -23.98
CA ARG A 62 13.76 -6.77 -24.73
C ARG A 62 13.95 -7.22 -26.18
N ALA A 63 13.74 -8.50 -26.46
CA ALA A 63 13.79 -9.06 -27.81
C ALA A 63 12.49 -8.81 -28.61
N GLU A 64 11.38 -8.56 -27.92
CA GLU A 64 10.05 -8.46 -28.53
C GLU A 64 9.67 -7.02 -28.90
N PHE A 65 10.34 -6.03 -28.31
CA PHE A 65 10.08 -4.62 -28.51
C PHE A 65 11.26 -3.94 -29.20
N ALA A 66 10.97 -3.17 -30.26
CA ALA A 66 11.97 -2.48 -31.07
C ALA A 66 12.85 -1.49 -30.28
N THR A 67 12.31 -0.86 -29.22
CA THR A 67 12.99 0.19 -28.46
C THR A 67 12.97 -0.06 -26.97
N ARG A 68 14.09 0.25 -26.29
CA ARG A 68 14.19 0.18 -24.81
C ARG A 68 13.11 1.01 -24.12
N THR A 69 12.72 2.15 -24.71
CA THR A 69 11.70 3.04 -24.19
C THR A 69 10.31 2.39 -24.21
N ALA A 70 9.98 1.65 -25.27
CA ALA A 70 8.70 0.96 -25.40
C ALA A 70 8.53 -0.12 -24.32
N VAL A 71 9.57 -0.92 -24.06
CA VAL A 71 9.54 -1.91 -22.96
C VAL A 71 9.33 -1.23 -21.61
N ARG A 72 10.03 -0.11 -21.38
CA ARG A 72 9.90 0.65 -20.14
C ARG A 72 8.49 1.20 -19.95
N GLN A 73 7.92 1.77 -21.02
CA GLN A 73 6.55 2.28 -21.05
C GLN A 73 5.54 1.18 -20.76
N ALA A 74 5.65 0.03 -21.43
CA ALA A 74 4.77 -1.11 -21.19
C ALA A 74 4.85 -1.61 -19.73
N CYS A 75 6.07 -1.78 -19.19
CA CYS A 75 6.25 -2.16 -17.79
C CYS A 75 5.71 -1.10 -16.82
N ALA A 76 5.92 0.19 -17.11
CA ALA A 76 5.43 1.27 -16.26
C ALA A 76 3.90 1.30 -16.25
N ALA A 77 3.26 1.13 -17.41
CA ALA A 77 1.80 1.09 -17.55
C ALA A 77 1.19 -0.09 -16.78
N GLU A 78 1.77 -1.28 -16.91
CA GLU A 78 1.37 -2.47 -16.13
C GLU A 78 1.48 -2.24 -14.62
N ILE A 79 2.61 -1.68 -14.16
CA ILE A 79 2.82 -1.38 -12.73
C ILE A 79 1.81 -0.33 -12.25
N ALA A 80 1.54 0.69 -13.06
CA ALA A 80 0.58 1.74 -12.74
C ALA A 80 -0.84 1.17 -12.63
N SER A 81 -1.25 0.34 -13.59
CA SER A 81 -2.56 -0.32 -13.58
C SER A 81 -2.72 -1.23 -12.36
N LEU A 82 -1.72 -2.05 -12.03
CA LEU A 82 -1.73 -2.88 -10.83
C LEU A 82 -1.87 -2.04 -9.55
N LEU A 83 -1.09 -0.96 -9.43
CA LEU A 83 -1.16 -0.07 -8.27
C LEU A 83 -2.50 0.67 -8.17
N GLU A 84 -3.13 0.97 -9.30
CA GLU A 84 -4.46 1.58 -9.34
C GLU A 84 -5.54 0.61 -8.88
N VAL A 85 -5.46 -0.66 -9.29
CA VAL A 85 -6.34 -1.72 -8.77
C VAL A 85 -6.18 -1.90 -7.26
N ALA A 86 -4.95 -1.77 -6.73
CA ALA A 86 -4.72 -1.81 -5.28
C ALA A 86 -5.13 -0.52 -4.55
N ALA A 87 -5.14 0.62 -5.23
CA ALA A 87 -5.61 1.88 -4.70
C ALA A 87 -7.14 1.96 -4.67
N LYS A 88 -7.83 1.21 -5.55
CA LYS A 88 -9.29 1.07 -5.51
C LYS A 88 -9.71 0.56 -4.12
N PRO A 89 -10.67 1.21 -3.44
CA PRO A 89 -10.98 0.91 -2.05
C PRO A 89 -11.49 -0.53 -1.93
N LEU A 90 -10.67 -1.42 -1.37
CA LEU A 90 -11.16 -2.60 -0.68
C LEU A 90 -11.94 -2.09 0.55
N PRO A 91 -13.10 -2.66 0.90
CA PRO A 91 -13.88 -2.26 2.07
C PRO A 91 -12.96 -2.06 3.28
N PRO A 92 -13.19 -1.01 4.08
CA PRO A 92 -12.39 -0.76 5.27
C PRO A 92 -12.35 -2.04 6.10
N PRO A 93 -11.21 -2.35 6.76
CA PRO A 93 -11.20 -3.43 7.74
C PRO A 93 -12.41 -3.20 8.68
N PRO A 94 -13.18 -4.25 9.03
CA PRO A 94 -14.23 -4.09 10.03
C PRO A 94 -13.54 -3.44 11.23
N ALA A 95 -14.08 -2.29 11.65
CA ALA A 95 -13.52 -1.53 12.74
C ALA A 95 -13.15 -2.50 13.88
N PRO A 96 -12.01 -2.33 14.55
CA PRO A 96 -11.80 -3.05 15.80
C PRO A 96 -13.04 -2.79 16.63
N ASN A 97 -13.75 -3.87 17.04
CA ASN A 97 -14.98 -3.80 17.80
C ASN A 97 -14.90 -2.62 18.77
N PRO A 98 -15.90 -1.73 18.83
CA PRO A 98 -15.85 -0.61 19.75
C PRO A 98 -15.52 -1.21 21.11
N ALA A 99 -14.37 -0.80 21.64
CA ALA A 99 -13.96 -1.17 22.98
C ALA A 99 -15.20 -0.98 23.87
N PRO A 100 -15.55 -1.97 24.72
CA PRO A 100 -16.74 -1.87 25.54
C PRO A 100 -16.74 -0.50 26.23
N PRO A 101 -17.88 0.21 26.23
CA PRO A 101 -17.94 1.55 26.77
C PRO A 101 -17.34 1.52 28.17
N ALA A 102 -16.31 2.34 28.38
CA ALA A 102 -15.71 2.50 29.70
C ALA A 102 -16.87 2.71 30.70
N PRO A 103 -16.86 2.00 31.85
CA PRO A 103 -17.93 2.11 32.82
C PRO A 103 -18.10 3.59 33.20
N PRO A 104 -19.35 4.09 33.35
CA PRO A 104 -19.58 5.48 33.68
C PRO A 104 -18.82 5.84 34.97
N PRO A 105 -18.27 7.07 35.09
CA PRO A 105 -17.68 7.51 36.33
C PRO A 105 -18.75 7.41 37.41
N ALA A 106 -18.52 6.53 38.38
CA ALA A 106 -19.38 6.33 39.52
C ALA A 106 -19.70 7.70 40.15
N SER A 107 -20.99 7.98 40.26
CA SER A 107 -21.53 9.21 40.81
C SER A 107 -20.89 9.51 42.16
N ALA A 108 -20.24 10.67 42.28
CA ALA A 108 -19.83 11.21 43.57
C ALA A 108 -21.08 11.46 44.42
N PRO A 109 -21.14 10.99 45.68
CA PRO A 109 -22.29 11.23 46.54
C PRO A 109 -22.40 12.72 46.88
N GLN A 110 -23.61 13.24 46.68
CA GLN A 110 -24.04 14.57 47.11
C GLN A 110 -23.70 14.79 48.58
N SER A 111 -23.06 15.92 48.88
CA SER A 111 -22.94 16.44 50.24
C SER A 111 -23.54 17.85 50.24
N GLN A 112 -24.85 17.94 50.46
CA GLN A 112 -25.48 19.18 50.89
C GLN A 112 -25.25 19.33 52.41
N PRO A 113 -24.74 20.46 52.91
CA PRO A 113 -24.88 20.78 54.32
C PRO A 113 -26.25 21.46 54.58
N PRO A 114 -26.89 21.17 55.73
CA PRO A 114 -28.17 21.76 56.09
C PRO A 114 -28.00 23.21 56.56
N GLY A 115 -29.05 24.00 56.37
CA GLY A 115 -29.07 25.41 56.70
C GLY A 115 -28.96 25.73 58.19
N LEU A 116 -28.56 26.97 58.44
CA LEU A 116 -29.01 27.88 59.50
C LEU A 116 -28.82 29.32 58.98
#